data_AF-A0A0V0R3V8-F1
#
_entry.id   AF-A0A0V0R3V8-F1
#
_cell.length_a   1.000
_cell.length_b   1.000
_cell.length_c   1.000
_cell.angle_alpha   90.00
_cell.angle_beta   90.00
_cell.angle_gamma   90.00
#
_symmetry.space_group_name_H-M   'P 1'
#
loop_
_entity.id
_entity.type
_entity.pdbx_description
1 polymer ?
#
loop_
_entity_poly.entity_id
_entity_poly.type
_entity_poly.pdbx_seq_one_letter_code
_entity_poly.pdbx_strand_id
1 'polypeptide(L)'
;MRVQQNRAIFEGINNKFIEKQRETLIVWQEYIPSFYEILQEKIDKKIKIEPIEVVYLLKIIFKLIFQIHSYGLFHGNIKPQNIHLKLRENNKEKSYVNIEQEKDYPYSDKSSLMPFTDVYSLGVIGLILLNPGNTKMNSKSIKLDQLLENLYVRCKDGQIPKQLFQVIHQMVSQDPDQRPILEYCAEKFETIEYEMTQLKSQESVRKLTKKELFILQKAKQIEQIKTNTLKEMNSRTEHKNQQNYWIDWNHVHNNMFWWKEYQKYFHGELIGSQNIGIKCFSCWNIYQQAQEQIDSLNNEILQWKDDDKND
;
A
#
# COMPACT_ATOMS: atom_id res chain seq x y z
N MET A 1 50.43 -43.77 -3.82
CA MET A 1 50.85 -42.84 -4.90
C MET A 1 49.83 -42.67 -6.02
N ARG A 2 49.30 -43.74 -6.67
CA ARG A 2 48.33 -43.59 -7.80
C ARG A 2 47.01 -42.87 -7.45
N VAL A 3 46.56 -42.92 -6.19
CA VAL A 3 45.33 -42.23 -5.74
C VAL A 3 45.50 -40.70 -5.63
N GLN A 4 46.70 -40.21 -5.32
CA GLN A 4 46.96 -38.76 -5.24
C GLN A 4 47.12 -38.12 -6.62
N GLN A 5 47.67 -38.84 -7.61
CA GLN A 5 47.76 -38.35 -8.99
C GLN A 5 46.38 -38.23 -9.66
N ASN A 6 45.43 -39.13 -9.38
CA ASN A 6 44.08 -39.05 -9.93
C ASN A 6 43.27 -37.88 -9.33
N ARG A 7 43.56 -37.47 -8.08
CA ARG A 7 42.87 -36.35 -7.42
C ARG A 7 43.28 -34.99 -8.01
N ALA A 8 44.57 -34.81 -8.29
CA ALA A 8 45.09 -33.59 -8.93
C ALA A 8 44.59 -33.40 -10.37
N ILE A 9 44.38 -34.50 -11.12
CA ILE A 9 43.81 -34.45 -12.47
C ILE A 9 42.32 -34.07 -12.42
N PHE A 10 41.55 -34.61 -11.47
CA PHE A 10 40.14 -34.24 -11.28
C PHE A 10 39.96 -32.79 -10.81
N GLU A 11 40.80 -32.29 -9.90
CA GLU A 11 40.77 -30.89 -9.45
C GLU A 11 41.19 -29.92 -10.57
N GLY A 12 42.17 -30.29 -11.40
CA GLY A 12 42.57 -29.50 -12.57
C GLY A 12 41.53 -29.46 -13.70
N ILE A 13 40.78 -30.55 -13.90
CA ILE A 13 39.67 -30.61 -14.87
C ILE A 13 38.45 -29.83 -14.35
N ASN A 14 38.13 -29.92 -13.06
CA ASN A 14 37.02 -29.15 -12.47
C ASN A 14 37.27 -27.64 -12.54
N ASN A 15 38.49 -27.18 -12.24
CA ASN A 15 38.80 -25.74 -12.33
C ASN A 15 38.78 -25.22 -13.77
N LYS A 16 39.24 -26.01 -14.75
CA LYS A 16 39.13 -25.63 -16.18
C LYS A 16 37.71 -25.68 -16.72
N PHE A 17 36.82 -26.50 -16.15
CA PHE A 17 35.40 -26.53 -16.53
C PHE A 17 34.62 -25.36 -15.88
N ILE A 18 34.95 -25.00 -14.64
CA ILE A 18 34.37 -23.86 -13.91
C ILE A 18 34.82 -22.52 -14.53
N GLU A 19 36.05 -22.41 -15.05
CA GLU A 19 36.50 -21.21 -15.77
C GLU A 19 35.83 -21.04 -17.14
N LYS A 20 35.34 -22.13 -17.77
CA LYS A 20 34.79 -22.09 -19.15
C LYS A 20 33.28 -21.84 -19.23
N GLN A 21 32.57 -21.82 -18.10
CA GLN A 21 31.13 -21.51 -18.02
C GLN A 21 30.80 -20.39 -17.04
N ARG A 22 31.70 -19.41 -16.88
CA ARG A 22 31.24 -18.07 -16.46
C ARG A 22 30.58 -17.40 -17.66
N GLU A 23 29.43 -17.93 -18.07
CA GLU A 23 28.51 -17.19 -18.90
C GLU A 23 28.14 -15.95 -18.09
N THR A 24 28.63 -14.80 -18.53
CA THR A 24 28.25 -13.51 -17.94
C THR A 24 26.74 -13.37 -18.12
N LEU A 25 25.97 -13.63 -17.07
CA LEU A 25 24.55 -13.35 -17.05
C LEU A 25 24.37 -11.82 -17.11
N ILE A 26 24.12 -11.30 -18.30
CA ILE A 26 23.75 -9.89 -18.48
C ILE A 26 22.24 -9.80 -18.20
N VAL A 27 21.89 -9.43 -16.98
CA VAL A 27 20.50 -9.12 -16.63
C VAL A 27 20.24 -7.67 -17.06
N TRP A 28 19.52 -7.48 -18.15
CA TRP A 28 19.00 -6.17 -18.53
C TRP A 28 17.79 -5.86 -17.65
N GLN A 29 17.93 -4.88 -16.75
CA GLN A 29 16.81 -4.37 -15.97
C GLN A 29 16.55 -2.92 -16.38
N GLU A 30 15.28 -2.55 -16.47
CA GLU A 30 14.88 -1.17 -16.62
C GLU A 30 15.39 -0.37 -15.42
N TYR A 31 15.96 0.82 -15.68
CA TYR A 31 16.38 1.72 -14.61
C TYR A 31 15.16 2.25 -13.84
N ILE A 32 15.10 1.98 -12.55
CA ILE A 32 14.07 2.51 -11.65
C ILE A 32 14.75 3.39 -10.60
N PRO A 33 14.44 4.71 -10.55
CA PRO A 33 15.08 5.60 -9.60
C PRO A 33 14.74 5.22 -8.16
N SER A 34 15.71 5.39 -7.29
CA SER A 34 15.53 5.28 -5.85
C SER A 34 14.65 6.42 -5.32
N PHE A 35 14.05 6.21 -4.17
CA PHE A 35 13.23 7.18 -3.48
C PHE A 35 14.10 8.35 -3.03
N TYR A 36 15.35 8.08 -2.67
CA TYR A 36 16.35 9.10 -2.45
C TYR A 36 16.48 10.05 -3.64
N GLU A 37 16.64 9.53 -4.86
CA GLU A 37 16.80 10.34 -6.07
C GLU A 37 15.57 11.19 -6.36
N ILE A 38 14.38 10.59 -6.26
CA ILE A 38 13.10 11.30 -6.43
C ILE A 38 12.97 12.45 -5.42
N LEU A 39 13.35 12.20 -4.16
CA LEU A 39 13.30 13.22 -3.12
C LEU A 39 14.35 14.30 -3.30
N GLN A 40 15.56 13.92 -3.70
CA GLN A 40 16.63 14.87 -3.98
C GLN A 40 16.22 15.81 -5.12
N GLU A 41 15.63 15.28 -6.19
CA GLU A 41 15.11 16.09 -7.29
C GLU A 41 14.02 17.08 -6.82
N LYS A 42 13.08 16.62 -6.00
CA LYS A 42 12.05 17.51 -5.41
C LYS A 42 12.67 18.59 -4.53
N ILE A 43 13.67 18.26 -3.70
CA ILE A 43 14.39 19.20 -2.84
C ILE A 43 15.14 20.23 -3.69
N ASP A 44 15.87 19.79 -4.72
CA ASP A 44 16.66 20.66 -5.59
C ASP A 44 15.76 21.63 -6.36
N LYS A 45 14.59 21.17 -6.79
CA LYS A 45 13.53 21.99 -7.42
C LYS A 45 12.71 22.80 -6.42
N LYS A 46 12.97 22.69 -5.10
CA LYS A 46 12.21 23.31 -4.01
C LYS A 46 10.69 23.01 -4.09
N ILE A 47 10.35 21.81 -4.56
CA ILE A 47 8.98 21.34 -4.63
C ILE A 47 8.54 20.99 -3.22
N LYS A 48 7.50 21.67 -2.73
CA LYS A 48 6.87 21.37 -1.46
C LYS A 48 6.16 20.01 -1.56
N ILE A 49 6.44 19.12 -0.61
CA ILE A 49 5.71 17.86 -0.44
C ILE A 49 4.57 18.10 0.54
N GLU A 50 3.33 17.88 0.11
CA GLU A 50 2.17 18.05 0.96
C GLU A 50 2.02 16.84 1.92
N PRO A 51 1.49 17.03 3.15
CA PRO A 51 1.41 15.93 4.12
C PRO A 51 0.60 14.72 3.61
N ILE A 52 -0.38 14.95 2.73
CA ILE A 52 -1.17 13.86 2.13
C ILE A 52 -0.34 13.01 1.17
N GLU A 53 0.62 13.62 0.44
CA GLU A 53 1.53 12.87 -0.42
C GLU A 53 2.46 12.01 0.43
N VAL A 54 2.88 12.51 1.60
CA VAL A 54 3.69 11.72 2.55
C VAL A 54 2.91 10.51 3.05
N VAL A 55 1.65 10.71 3.46
CA VAL A 55 0.76 9.61 3.88
C VAL A 55 0.63 8.57 2.77
N TYR A 56 0.36 9.01 1.54
CA TYR A 56 0.25 8.12 0.38
C TYR A 56 1.53 7.32 0.12
N LEU A 57 2.70 7.98 0.12
CA LEU A 57 3.99 7.33 -0.10
C LEU A 57 4.32 6.31 0.98
N LEU A 58 4.12 6.67 2.25
CA LEU A 58 4.33 5.74 3.37
C LEU A 58 3.40 4.54 3.26
N LYS A 59 2.12 4.72 2.94
CA LYS A 59 1.16 3.61 2.76
C LYS A 59 1.61 2.61 1.70
N ILE A 60 2.18 3.08 0.60
CA ILE A 60 2.73 2.17 -0.44
C ILE A 60 3.88 1.34 0.15
N ILE A 61 4.81 1.98 0.87
CA ILE A 61 5.94 1.28 1.47
C ILE A 61 5.46 0.30 2.56
N PHE A 62 4.50 0.70 3.40
CA PHE A 62 3.88 -0.16 4.42
C PHE A 62 3.32 -1.45 3.82
N LYS A 63 2.59 -1.37 2.70
CA LYS A 63 2.04 -2.56 2.03
C LYS A 63 3.13 -3.56 1.64
N LEU A 64 4.27 -3.07 1.17
CA LEU A 64 5.40 -3.93 0.80
C LEU A 64 6.06 -4.55 2.03
N ILE A 65 6.29 -3.77 3.09
CA ILE A 65 6.86 -4.29 4.34
C ILE A 65 5.92 -5.30 5.00
N PHE A 66 4.61 -5.06 4.96
CA PHE A 66 3.61 -5.99 5.46
C PHE A 66 3.68 -7.35 4.72
N GLN A 67 3.84 -7.33 3.40
CA GLN A 67 4.05 -8.55 2.63
C GLN A 67 5.33 -9.27 3.05
N ILE A 68 6.45 -8.55 3.22
CA ILE A 68 7.71 -9.15 3.69
C ILE A 68 7.53 -9.80 5.08
N HIS A 69 6.91 -9.09 6.03
CA HIS A 69 6.65 -9.57 7.38
C HIS A 69 5.70 -10.77 7.41
N SER A 70 4.74 -10.84 6.48
CA SER A 70 3.82 -11.98 6.36
C SER A 70 4.51 -13.30 6.01
N TYR A 71 5.71 -13.25 5.41
CA TYR A 71 6.57 -14.42 5.16
C TYR A 71 7.53 -14.73 6.33
N GLY A 72 7.39 -14.05 7.47
CA GLY A 72 8.33 -14.18 8.59
C GLY A 72 9.70 -13.57 8.30
N LEU A 73 9.81 -12.71 7.29
CA LEU A 73 11.03 -12.00 6.92
C LEU A 73 10.98 -10.57 7.46
N PHE A 74 12.15 -9.98 7.69
CA PHE A 74 12.29 -8.57 8.06
C PHE A 74 13.23 -7.89 7.08
N HIS A 75 12.99 -6.62 6.77
CA HIS A 75 13.81 -5.93 5.78
C HIS A 75 15.17 -5.52 6.35
N GLY A 76 15.19 -4.93 7.55
CA GLY A 76 16.41 -4.62 8.31
C GLY A 76 17.23 -3.44 7.80
N ASN A 77 16.98 -2.96 6.57
CA ASN A 77 17.72 -1.86 5.95
C ASN A 77 16.80 -0.94 5.12
N ILE A 78 15.67 -0.53 5.70
CA ILE A 78 14.74 0.38 5.02
C ILE A 78 15.34 1.79 5.04
N LYS A 79 15.78 2.28 3.88
CA LYS A 79 16.30 3.65 3.70
C LYS A 79 15.90 4.18 2.32
N PRO A 80 15.81 5.50 2.11
CA PRO A 80 15.40 6.06 0.81
C PRO A 80 16.20 5.54 -0.39
N GLN A 81 17.49 5.22 -0.20
CA GLN A 81 18.37 4.70 -1.24
C GLN A 81 17.97 3.30 -1.70
N ASN A 82 17.37 2.50 -0.81
CA ASN A 82 17.00 1.12 -1.11
C ASN A 82 15.56 0.99 -1.58
N ILE A 83 14.75 2.05 -1.53
CA ILE A 83 13.36 2.00 -1.98
C ILE A 83 13.36 2.51 -3.42
N HIS A 84 12.90 1.74 -4.39
CA HIS A 84 12.80 2.16 -5.79
C HIS A 84 11.33 2.30 -6.15
N LEU A 85 10.95 3.49 -6.61
CA LEU A 85 9.55 3.79 -6.95
C LEU A 85 9.42 4.02 -8.44
N LYS A 86 8.61 3.19 -9.10
CA LYS A 86 8.14 3.49 -10.45
C LYS A 86 6.81 4.25 -10.35
N LEU A 87 6.91 5.57 -10.26
CA LEU A 87 5.75 6.46 -10.35
C LEU A 87 5.27 6.51 -11.80
N ARG A 88 3.98 6.27 -12.02
CA ARG A 88 3.42 6.13 -13.36
C ARG A 88 2.88 7.46 -13.83
N GLU A 89 3.42 7.95 -14.95
CA GLU A 89 2.79 9.02 -15.73
C GLU A 89 1.70 8.35 -16.58
N ASN A 90 0.42 8.72 -16.40
CA ASN A 90 -0.72 8.38 -17.27
C ASN A 90 -1.58 7.12 -16.97
N ASN A 91 -2.09 6.96 -15.74
CA ASN A 91 -3.34 6.24 -15.35
C ASN A 91 -3.59 4.78 -15.82
N LYS A 92 -2.74 4.14 -16.64
CA LYS A 92 -3.05 2.83 -17.24
C LYS A 92 -2.36 1.64 -16.58
N GLU A 93 -1.70 1.87 -15.46
CA GLU A 93 -0.72 0.90 -15.00
C GLU A 93 -0.59 1.02 -13.42
N LYS A 94 -0.50 -0.11 -12.67
CA LYS A 94 -0.15 -0.27 -11.22
C LYS A 94 1.26 0.21 -10.79
N SER A 95 1.38 1.17 -9.87
CA SER A 95 2.68 1.56 -9.27
C SER A 95 3.43 0.36 -8.67
N TYR A 96 4.74 0.30 -8.89
CA TYR A 96 5.61 -0.75 -8.36
C TYR A 96 6.64 -0.14 -7.41
N VAL A 97 6.87 -0.85 -6.31
CA VAL A 97 7.91 -0.54 -5.33
C VAL A 97 8.80 -1.75 -5.20
N ASN A 98 10.10 -1.55 -5.38
CA ASN A 98 11.11 -2.52 -5.02
C ASN A 98 11.84 -2.02 -3.77
N ILE A 99 12.24 -2.91 -2.87
CA ILE A 99 13.18 -2.54 -1.83
C ILE A 99 14.38 -3.48 -1.88
N GLU A 100 15.56 -2.90 -2.12
CA GLU A 100 16.80 -3.64 -2.15
C GLU A 100 17.20 -4.07 -0.73
N GLN A 101 17.34 -5.39 -0.55
CA GLN A 101 17.95 -5.97 0.64
C GLN A 101 19.47 -5.99 0.48
N GLU A 102 20.21 -5.58 1.53
CA GLU A 102 21.65 -5.79 1.55
C GLU A 102 21.96 -7.29 1.71
N LYS A 103 22.80 -7.83 0.83
CA LYS A 103 23.15 -9.26 0.77
C LYS A 103 23.82 -9.80 2.03
N ASP A 104 24.39 -8.91 2.84
CA ASP A 104 25.24 -9.26 3.98
C ASP A 104 24.63 -8.86 5.33
N TYR A 105 23.32 -8.60 5.43
CA TYR A 105 22.73 -8.26 6.73
C TYR A 105 22.73 -9.50 7.62
N PRO A 106 23.59 -9.56 8.68
CA PRO A 106 23.66 -10.75 9.50
C PRO A 106 22.38 -10.80 10.32
N TYR A 107 21.59 -11.87 10.12
CA TYR A 107 20.55 -12.32 11.05
C TYR A 107 21.23 -12.75 12.36
N SER A 108 21.85 -11.81 13.07
CA SER A 108 22.35 -12.03 14.42
C SER A 108 21.16 -12.19 15.35
N ASP A 109 21.33 -12.90 16.46
CA ASP A 109 20.34 -13.35 17.48
C ASP A 109 19.38 -12.28 18.09
N LYS A 110 19.31 -11.07 17.53
CA LYS A 110 18.38 -9.98 17.89
C LYS A 110 17.09 -9.99 17.04
N SER A 111 16.63 -11.16 16.60
CA SER A 111 15.49 -11.32 15.68
C SER A 111 14.17 -10.72 16.19
N SER A 112 13.97 -10.62 17.51
CA SER A 112 12.75 -10.08 18.11
C SER A 112 12.56 -8.57 17.95
N LEU A 113 13.64 -7.80 17.71
CA LEU A 113 13.58 -6.34 17.57
C LEU A 113 13.45 -5.87 16.10
N MET A 114 13.49 -6.81 15.16
CA MET A 114 13.52 -6.52 13.72
C MET A 114 12.23 -5.84 13.20
N PRO A 115 11.00 -6.23 13.58
CA PRO A 115 9.79 -5.52 13.13
C PRO A 115 9.78 -4.05 13.55
N PHE A 116 10.18 -3.77 14.79
CA PHE A 116 10.25 -2.41 15.35
C PHE A 116 11.38 -1.57 14.73
N THR A 117 12.39 -2.22 14.16
CA THR A 117 13.47 -1.55 13.43
C THR A 117 13.00 -1.07 12.05
N ASP A 118 12.19 -1.89 11.37
CA ASP A 118 11.54 -1.49 10.11
C ASP A 118 10.56 -0.33 10.35
N VAL A 119 9.74 -0.39 11.42
CA VAL A 119 8.85 0.72 11.82
C VAL A 119 9.63 2.01 12.10
N TYR A 120 10.72 1.94 12.86
CA TYR A 120 11.57 3.09 13.12
C TYR A 120 12.09 3.73 11.82
N SER A 121 12.58 2.89 10.91
CA SER A 121 13.11 3.32 9.63
C SER A 121 12.05 4.02 8.77
N LEU A 122 10.82 3.50 8.74
CA LEU A 122 9.68 4.15 8.08
C LEU A 122 9.31 5.49 8.74
N GLY A 123 9.40 5.57 10.07
CA GLY A 123 9.17 6.80 10.82
C GLY A 123 10.19 7.88 10.48
N VAL A 124 11.47 7.50 10.37
CA VAL A 124 12.55 8.41 9.93
C VAL A 124 12.30 8.90 8.51
N ILE A 125 11.87 8.03 7.59
CA ILE A 125 11.49 8.43 6.23
C ILE A 125 10.36 9.44 6.27
N GLY A 126 9.27 9.16 7.00
CA GLY A 126 8.16 10.09 7.14
C GLY A 126 8.58 11.45 7.71
N LEU A 127 9.49 11.45 8.69
CA LEU A 127 10.02 12.65 9.30
C LEU A 127 10.86 13.50 8.32
N ILE A 128 11.67 12.86 7.47
CA ILE A 128 12.43 13.52 6.40
C ILE A 128 11.48 14.14 5.38
N LEU A 129 10.47 13.37 4.93
CA LEU A 129 9.47 13.81 3.96
C LEU A 129 8.67 15.02 4.43
N LEU A 130 8.35 15.05 5.73
CA LEU A 130 7.64 16.15 6.35
C LEU A 130 8.55 17.33 6.69
N ASN A 131 9.86 17.29 6.42
CA ASN A 131 10.78 18.41 6.66
C ASN A 131 11.65 18.72 5.41
N PRO A 132 11.04 19.02 4.25
CA PRO A 132 11.80 19.29 3.04
C PRO A 132 12.72 20.51 3.22
N GLY A 133 14.01 20.35 2.91
CA GLY A 133 15.01 21.43 2.96
C GLY A 133 15.89 21.51 4.22
N ASN A 134 15.47 20.90 5.34
CA ASN A 134 16.27 20.89 6.58
C ASN A 134 17.20 19.68 6.71
N THR A 135 17.07 18.71 5.81
CA THR A 135 17.86 17.48 5.80
C THR A 135 18.77 17.45 4.58
N LYS A 136 20.08 17.63 4.81
CA LYS A 136 21.06 17.10 3.88
C LYS A 136 21.06 15.58 4.06
N MET A 137 20.41 14.86 3.15
CA MET A 137 20.30 13.39 3.24
C MET A 137 21.68 12.69 3.21
N ASN A 138 22.73 13.37 2.74
CA ASN A 138 24.13 12.91 2.77
C ASN A 138 24.93 13.30 4.02
N SER A 139 24.31 13.94 5.02
CA SER A 139 25.03 14.26 6.26
C SER A 139 25.21 12.99 7.10
N LYS A 140 26.43 12.75 7.59
CA LYS A 140 26.79 11.59 8.42
C LYS A 140 25.98 11.44 9.72
N SER A 141 25.17 12.43 10.07
CA SER A 141 24.29 12.41 11.24
C SER A 141 23.04 13.25 10.97
N ILE A 142 21.91 12.58 10.73
CA ILE A 142 20.60 13.24 10.78
C ILE A 142 20.31 13.58 12.24
N LYS A 143 20.10 14.86 12.55
CA LYS A 143 19.73 15.30 13.90
C LYS A 143 18.23 15.11 14.11
N LEU A 144 17.85 13.90 14.54
CA LEU A 144 16.45 13.49 14.69
C LEU A 144 15.65 14.45 15.58
N ASP A 145 16.22 14.88 16.71
CA ASP A 145 15.55 15.80 17.66
C ASP A 145 15.18 17.13 17.01
N GLN A 146 16.06 17.69 16.17
CA GLN A 146 15.79 18.94 15.46
C GLN A 146 14.66 18.76 14.43
N LEU A 147 14.60 17.60 13.77
CA LEU A 147 13.51 17.32 12.84
C LEU A 147 12.17 17.14 13.56
N LEU A 148 12.17 16.50 14.73
CA LEU A 148 10.97 16.34 15.55
C LEU A 148 10.48 17.67 16.11
N GLU A 149 11.39 18.53 16.57
CA GLU A 149 11.06 19.88 17.02
C GLU A 149 10.45 20.72 15.89
N ASN A 150 11.07 20.71 14.70
CA ASN A 150 10.51 21.37 13.52
C ASN A 150 9.12 20.83 13.15
N LEU A 151 8.95 19.51 13.19
CA LEU A 151 7.67 18.86 12.91
C LEU A 151 6.59 19.28 13.93
N TYR A 152 6.96 19.38 15.20
CA TYR A 152 6.09 19.81 16.28
C TYR A 152 5.62 21.25 16.10
N VAL A 153 6.53 22.18 15.75
CA VAL A 153 6.17 23.58 15.44
C VAL A 153 5.17 23.62 14.28
N ARG A 154 5.46 22.91 13.19
CA ARG A 154 4.54 22.86 12.03
C ARG A 154 3.19 22.21 12.33
N CYS A 155 3.17 21.25 13.25
CA CYS A 155 1.93 20.67 13.76
C CYS A 155 1.13 21.69 14.58
N LYS A 156 1.77 22.49 15.44
CA LYS A 156 1.13 23.58 16.18
C LYS A 156 0.55 24.65 15.26
N ASP A 157 1.26 24.96 14.19
CA ASP A 157 0.84 25.94 13.19
C ASP A 157 -0.26 25.41 12.24
N GLY A 158 -0.74 24.17 12.45
CA GLY A 158 -1.79 23.55 11.64
C GLY A 158 -1.34 23.12 10.24
N GLN A 159 -0.05 23.20 9.92
CA GLN A 159 0.49 22.78 8.62
C GLN A 159 0.55 21.25 8.49
N ILE A 160 0.56 20.54 9.61
CA ILE A 160 0.62 19.09 9.68
C ILE A 160 -0.49 18.59 10.60
N PRO A 161 -1.30 17.61 10.17
CA PRO A 161 -2.32 17.02 11.04
C PRO A 161 -1.72 16.46 12.33
N LYS A 162 -2.35 16.75 13.47
CA LYS A 162 -1.89 16.29 14.79
C LYS A 162 -1.72 14.77 14.87
N GLN A 163 -2.64 14.03 14.27
CA GLN A 163 -2.59 12.57 14.24
C GLN A 163 -1.37 12.06 13.46
N LEU A 164 -1.03 12.68 12.32
CA LEU A 164 0.14 12.34 11.52
C LEU A 164 1.43 12.58 12.31
N PHE A 165 1.54 13.73 12.99
CA PHE A 165 2.66 14.01 13.89
C PHE A 165 2.78 12.94 14.99
N GLN A 166 1.68 12.60 15.67
CA GLN A 166 1.68 11.64 16.77
C GLN A 166 2.15 10.25 16.33
N VAL A 167 1.66 9.76 15.20
CA VAL A 167 2.06 8.44 14.67
C VAL A 167 3.54 8.44 14.30
N ILE A 168 4.01 9.44 13.54
CA ILE A 168 5.43 9.54 13.16
C ILE A 168 6.33 9.65 14.38
N HIS A 169 5.95 10.46 15.37
CA HIS A 169 6.69 10.61 16.63
C HIS A 169 6.81 9.29 17.39
N GLN A 170 5.73 8.51 17.48
CA GLN A 170 5.74 7.19 18.12
C GLN A 170 6.62 6.19 17.38
N MET A 171 6.58 6.18 16.04
CA MET A 171 7.40 5.29 15.22
C MET A 171 8.91 5.49 15.44
N VAL A 172 9.35 6.72 15.66
CA VAL A 172 10.77 7.05 15.88
C VAL A 172 11.19 7.05 17.36
N SER A 173 10.42 6.40 18.23
CA SER A 173 10.79 6.23 19.64
C SER A 173 12.17 5.57 19.78
N GLN A 174 13.00 6.07 20.69
CA GLN A 174 14.28 5.45 21.02
C GLN A 174 14.08 4.07 21.66
N ASP A 175 13.05 3.94 22.49
CA ASP A 175 12.62 2.66 23.07
C ASP A 175 11.81 1.85 22.03
N PRO A 176 12.30 0.67 21.58
CA PRO A 176 11.58 -0.19 20.63
C PRO A 176 10.21 -0.64 21.13
N ASP A 177 10.05 -0.86 22.44
CA ASP A 177 8.80 -1.38 23.01
C ASP A 177 7.69 -0.32 23.03
N GLN A 178 8.06 0.96 22.90
CA GLN A 178 7.12 2.07 22.73
C GLN A 178 6.74 2.32 21.26
N ARG A 179 7.39 1.62 20.32
CA ARG A 179 7.05 1.77 18.89
C ARG A 179 5.78 0.99 18.58
N PRO A 180 4.88 1.55 17.78
CA PRO A 180 3.71 0.83 17.32
C PRO A 180 4.10 -0.36 16.43
N ILE A 181 3.26 -1.38 16.41
CA ILE A 181 3.33 -2.43 15.39
C ILE A 181 2.92 -1.89 14.01
N LEU A 182 3.31 -2.60 12.95
CA LEU A 182 3.12 -2.16 11.57
C LEU A 182 1.64 -2.02 11.21
N GLU A 183 0.80 -2.95 11.68
CA GLU A 183 -0.65 -2.99 11.50
C GLU A 183 -1.32 -1.72 12.03
N TYR A 184 -0.96 -1.34 13.25
CA TYR A 184 -1.48 -0.13 13.89
C TYR A 184 -1.09 1.11 13.08
N CYS A 185 0.14 1.18 12.58
CA CYS A 185 0.57 2.29 11.74
C CYS A 185 -0.30 2.38 10.49
N ALA A 186 -0.48 1.26 9.76
CA ALA A 186 -1.25 1.23 8.52
C ALA A 186 -2.70 1.71 8.73
N GLU A 187 -3.39 1.22 9.77
CA GLU A 187 -4.75 1.65 10.11
C GLU A 187 -4.82 3.16 10.41
N LYS A 188 -3.85 3.69 11.16
CA LYS A 188 -3.78 5.13 11.44
C LYS A 188 -3.54 5.95 10.18
N PHE A 189 -2.67 5.52 9.28
CA PHE A 189 -2.45 6.20 8.02
C PHE A 189 -3.68 6.18 7.11
N GLU A 190 -4.48 5.11 7.11
CA GLU A 190 -5.78 5.07 6.41
C GLU A 190 -6.77 6.08 6.98
N THR A 191 -6.88 6.14 8.30
CA THR A 191 -7.74 7.11 8.99
C THR A 191 -7.33 8.54 8.67
N ILE A 192 -6.03 8.85 8.75
CA ILE A 192 -5.48 10.17 8.45
C ILE A 192 -5.76 10.55 6.99
N GLU A 193 -5.51 9.64 6.04
CA GLU A 193 -5.77 9.88 4.62
C GLU A 193 -7.24 10.20 4.38
N TYR A 194 -8.15 9.43 4.98
CA TYR A 194 -9.59 9.66 4.89
C TYR A 194 -9.97 11.04 5.42
N GLU A 195 -9.52 11.40 6.62
CA GLU A 195 -9.81 12.71 7.22
C GLU A 195 -9.28 13.87 6.37
N MET A 196 -8.04 13.78 5.90
CA MET A 196 -7.43 14.78 5.03
C MET A 196 -8.18 14.92 3.70
N THR A 197 -8.64 13.81 3.14
CA THR A 197 -9.44 13.80 1.91
C THR A 197 -10.82 14.40 2.14
N GLN A 198 -11.47 14.08 3.27
CA GLN A 198 -12.75 14.70 3.64
C GLN A 198 -12.60 16.22 3.83
N LEU A 199 -11.55 16.69 4.48
CA LEU A 199 -11.30 18.13 4.65
C LEU A 199 -11.10 18.84 3.31
N LYS A 200 -10.28 18.28 2.41
CA LYS A 200 -10.12 18.83 1.05
C LYS A 200 -11.42 18.80 0.24
N SER A 201 -12.23 17.74 0.42
CA SER A 201 -13.54 17.66 -0.19
C SER A 201 -14.47 18.73 0.36
N GLN A 202 -14.45 19.01 1.66
CA GLN A 202 -15.30 20.05 2.28
C GLN A 202 -14.89 21.46 1.85
N GLU A 203 -13.59 21.73 1.72
CA GLU A 203 -13.09 23.00 1.16
C GLU A 203 -13.48 23.17 -0.30
N SER A 204 -13.38 22.10 -1.09
CA SER A 204 -13.87 22.08 -2.46
C SER A 204 -15.39 22.26 -2.53
N VAL A 205 -16.13 21.60 -1.63
CA VAL A 205 -17.60 21.66 -1.48
C VAL A 205 -18.11 23.06 -1.22
N ARG A 206 -17.38 23.89 -0.48
CA ARG A 206 -17.73 25.31 -0.30
C ARG A 206 -17.69 26.12 -1.60
N LYS A 207 -17.02 25.60 -2.64
CA LYS A 207 -16.95 26.17 -3.98
C LYS A 207 -17.80 25.40 -5.00
N LEU A 208 -18.46 24.32 -4.59
CA LEU A 208 -19.26 23.50 -5.49
C LEU A 208 -20.60 24.18 -5.77
N THR A 209 -20.98 24.14 -7.05
CA THR A 209 -22.32 24.47 -7.52
C THR A 209 -23.35 23.50 -6.92
N LYS A 210 -24.64 23.87 -6.95
CA LYS A 210 -25.74 22.97 -6.53
C LYS A 210 -25.68 21.61 -7.23
N LYS A 211 -25.26 21.59 -8.50
CA LYS A 211 -25.02 20.38 -9.29
C LYS A 211 -23.97 19.49 -8.68
N GLU A 212 -22.79 20.05 -8.42
CA GLU A 212 -21.66 19.29 -7.91
C GLU A 212 -21.92 18.79 -6.48
N LEU A 213 -22.66 19.57 -5.68
CA LEU A 213 -23.18 19.16 -4.38
C LEU A 213 -24.11 17.93 -4.49
N PHE A 214 -25.05 17.97 -5.44
CA PHE A 214 -25.97 16.86 -5.70
C PHE A 214 -25.21 15.59 -6.12
N ILE A 215 -24.30 15.69 -7.10
CA ILE A 215 -23.48 14.56 -7.55
C ILE A 215 -22.64 13.99 -6.41
N LEU A 216 -22.01 14.85 -5.60
CA LEU A 216 -21.21 14.41 -4.46
C LEU A 216 -22.05 13.70 -3.40
N GLN A 217 -23.25 14.19 -3.11
CA GLN A 217 -24.16 13.57 -2.15
C GLN A 217 -24.56 12.15 -2.60
N LYS A 218 -24.86 11.98 -3.89
CA LYS A 218 -25.20 10.68 -4.48
C LYS A 218 -24.00 9.73 -4.49
N ALA A 219 -22.81 10.21 -4.82
CA ALA A 219 -21.58 9.42 -4.74
C ALA A 219 -21.29 8.92 -3.30
N LYS A 220 -21.52 9.76 -2.28
CA LYS A 220 -21.40 9.34 -0.88
C LYS A 220 -22.40 8.24 -0.50
N GLN A 221 -23.64 8.33 -0.99
CA GLN A 221 -24.64 7.29 -0.78
C GLN A 221 -24.21 5.96 -1.41
N ILE A 222 -23.66 5.99 -2.63
CA ILE A 222 -23.11 4.80 -3.31
C ILE A 222 -22.01 4.13 -2.48
N GLU A 223 -21.03 4.90 -1.98
CA GLU A 223 -19.94 4.33 -1.17
C GLU A 223 -20.43 3.77 0.17
N GLN A 224 -21.45 4.40 0.78
CA GLN A 224 -22.07 3.87 1.99
C GLN A 224 -22.80 2.55 1.73
N ILE A 225 -23.52 2.43 0.60
CA ILE A 225 -24.15 1.17 0.18
C ILE A 225 -23.07 0.09 0.05
N LYS A 226 -22.01 0.32 -0.73
CA LYS A 226 -20.92 -0.65 -0.92
C LYS A 226 -20.30 -1.11 0.41
N THR A 227 -20.03 -0.17 1.31
CA THR A 227 -19.43 -0.45 2.61
C THR A 227 -20.35 -1.31 3.47
N ASN A 228 -21.64 -0.99 3.53
CA ASN A 228 -22.61 -1.74 4.32
C ASN A 228 -22.82 -3.15 3.76
N THR A 229 -22.91 -3.28 2.44
CA THR A 229 -23.02 -4.57 1.76
C THR A 229 -21.81 -5.46 2.03
N LEU A 230 -20.59 -4.91 1.96
CA LEU A 230 -19.37 -5.66 2.29
C LEU A 230 -19.37 -6.14 3.74
N LYS A 231 -19.75 -5.28 4.70
CA LYS A 231 -19.86 -5.67 6.10
C LYS A 231 -20.89 -6.79 6.30
N GLU A 232 -22.04 -6.70 5.65
CA GLU A 232 -23.08 -7.72 5.73
C GLU A 232 -22.60 -9.05 5.14
N MET A 233 -21.99 -9.04 3.95
CA MET A 233 -21.43 -10.23 3.32
C MET A 233 -20.32 -10.88 4.17
N ASN A 234 -19.44 -10.07 4.78
CA ASN A 234 -18.39 -10.56 5.66
C ASN A 234 -18.97 -11.18 6.94
N SER A 235 -19.97 -10.55 7.57
CA SER A 235 -20.62 -11.12 8.77
C SER A 235 -21.28 -12.48 8.51
N ARG A 236 -21.75 -12.74 7.28
CA ARG A 236 -22.34 -14.01 6.89
C ARG A 236 -21.30 -15.08 6.53
N THR A 237 -20.06 -14.68 6.21
CA THR A 237 -18.96 -15.58 5.86
C THR A 237 -18.10 -15.98 7.06
N GLU A 238 -17.98 -15.12 8.08
CA GLU A 238 -17.22 -15.37 9.33
C GLU A 238 -17.70 -16.60 10.13
N HIS A 239 -18.90 -17.14 9.86
CA HIS A 239 -19.46 -18.18 10.69
C HIS A 239 -18.79 -19.56 10.62
N LYS A 240 -17.97 -19.93 9.61
CA LYS A 240 -17.21 -21.20 9.61
C LYS A 240 -15.94 -21.16 8.73
N ASN A 241 -14.78 -21.25 9.40
CA ASN A 241 -13.41 -21.48 8.93
C ASN A 241 -12.53 -20.25 8.61
N GLN A 242 -11.39 -20.24 9.30
CA GLN A 242 -10.44 -19.13 9.52
C GLN A 242 -9.52 -18.85 8.32
N GLN A 243 -10.05 -18.38 7.21
CA GLN A 243 -9.23 -17.68 6.21
C GLN A 243 -9.94 -16.37 5.83
N ASN A 244 -9.53 -15.30 6.50
CA ASN A 244 -9.94 -13.92 6.24
C ASN A 244 -9.41 -13.48 4.87
N TYR A 245 -10.08 -13.88 3.79
CA TYR A 245 -9.94 -13.19 2.53
C TYR A 245 -10.68 -11.85 2.66
N TRP A 246 -9.92 -10.76 2.78
CA TRP A 246 -10.49 -9.41 2.68
C TRP A 246 -10.94 -9.21 1.23
N ILE A 247 -12.25 -9.33 1.01
CA ILE A 247 -12.87 -9.15 -0.29
C ILE A 247 -13.19 -7.65 -0.43
N ASP A 248 -12.55 -6.96 -1.38
CA ASP A 248 -12.96 -5.61 -1.77
C ASP A 248 -14.17 -5.65 -2.72
N TRP A 249 -14.87 -4.53 -2.90
CA TRP A 249 -16.06 -4.45 -3.77
C TRP A 249 -15.78 -4.89 -5.21
N ASN A 250 -14.61 -4.58 -5.76
CA ASN A 250 -14.25 -4.95 -7.12
C ASN A 250 -14.01 -6.46 -7.23
N HIS A 251 -13.45 -7.07 -6.19
CA HIS A 251 -13.30 -8.51 -6.08
C HIS A 251 -14.65 -9.20 -5.99
N VAL A 252 -15.59 -8.67 -5.18
CA VAL A 252 -16.99 -9.14 -5.18
C VAL A 252 -17.58 -9.03 -6.59
N HIS A 253 -17.57 -7.83 -7.16
CA HIS A 253 -18.20 -7.52 -8.45
C HIS A 253 -17.70 -8.46 -9.55
N ASN A 254 -16.38 -8.64 -9.65
CA ASN A 254 -15.78 -9.51 -10.65
C ASN A 254 -16.15 -10.99 -10.42
N ASN A 255 -16.05 -11.50 -9.19
CA ASN A 255 -16.38 -12.91 -8.90
C ASN A 255 -17.87 -13.19 -9.10
N MET A 256 -18.73 -12.22 -8.75
CA MET A 256 -20.18 -12.31 -8.91
C MET A 256 -20.56 -12.22 -10.40
N PHE A 257 -19.87 -11.39 -11.20
CA PHE A 257 -20.02 -11.39 -12.65
C PHE A 257 -19.73 -12.77 -13.26
N TRP A 258 -18.64 -13.42 -12.85
CA TRP A 258 -18.32 -14.80 -13.27
C TRP A 258 -19.38 -15.82 -12.82
N TRP A 259 -19.99 -15.63 -11.64
CA TRP A 259 -21.08 -16.48 -11.17
C TRP A 259 -22.34 -16.40 -12.05
N LYS A 260 -22.68 -15.18 -12.52
CA LYS A 260 -23.81 -14.96 -13.45
C LYS A 260 -23.58 -15.68 -14.78
N GLU A 261 -22.36 -15.61 -15.31
CA GLU A 261 -22.00 -16.34 -16.52
C GLU A 261 -22.02 -17.86 -16.27
N TYR A 262 -21.48 -18.33 -15.15
CA TYR A 262 -21.50 -19.74 -14.76
C TYR A 262 -22.91 -20.34 -14.71
N GLN A 263 -23.90 -19.59 -14.18
CA GLN A 263 -25.30 -20.02 -14.15
C GLN A 263 -25.93 -20.17 -15.54
N LYS A 264 -25.50 -19.38 -16.54
CA LYS A 264 -25.98 -19.53 -17.93
C LYS A 264 -25.51 -20.82 -18.58
N TYR A 265 -24.32 -21.30 -18.21
CA TYR A 265 -23.71 -22.49 -18.81
C TYR A 265 -24.09 -23.81 -18.13
N PHE A 266 -24.49 -23.77 -16.85
CA PHE A 266 -24.83 -24.96 -16.07
C PHE A 266 -26.29 -24.94 -15.61
N HIS A 267 -27.20 -25.26 -16.52
CA HIS A 267 -28.60 -25.62 -16.21
C HIS A 267 -28.82 -27.13 -16.04
N GLY A 268 -27.76 -27.95 -16.03
CA GLY A 268 -27.84 -29.40 -15.86
C GLY A 268 -27.01 -29.90 -14.67
N GLU A 269 -27.71 -30.39 -13.64
CA GLU A 269 -27.24 -31.25 -12.55
C GLU A 269 -26.11 -30.73 -11.63
N LEU A 270 -26.52 -29.98 -10.60
CA LEU A 270 -25.72 -29.74 -9.38
C LEU A 270 -25.74 -30.98 -8.47
N ILE A 271 -24.97 -32.01 -8.81
CA ILE A 271 -24.70 -33.14 -7.90
C ILE A 271 -23.26 -33.01 -7.40
N GLY A 272 -23.05 -32.35 -6.26
CA GLY A 272 -21.77 -32.46 -5.53
C GLY A 272 -21.36 -31.34 -4.58
N SER A 273 -21.92 -30.12 -4.65
CA SER A 273 -21.40 -28.96 -3.88
C SER A 273 -22.47 -28.16 -3.11
N GLN A 274 -23.46 -28.85 -2.52
CA GLN A 274 -24.62 -28.22 -1.87
C GLN A 274 -24.27 -27.16 -0.80
N ASN A 275 -23.11 -27.26 -0.13
CA ASN A 275 -22.71 -26.28 0.89
C ASN A 275 -21.99 -25.02 0.37
N ILE A 276 -21.40 -25.06 -0.83
CA ILE A 276 -20.73 -23.91 -1.45
C ILE A 276 -21.75 -23.12 -2.29
N GLY A 277 -22.67 -23.81 -2.98
CA GLY A 277 -23.69 -23.20 -3.82
C GLY A 277 -24.74 -22.36 -3.07
N ILE A 278 -25.22 -22.82 -1.90
CA ILE A 278 -26.24 -22.11 -1.11
C ILE A 278 -25.69 -20.80 -0.51
N LYS A 279 -24.41 -20.79 -0.11
CA LYS A 279 -23.77 -19.60 0.50
C LYS A 279 -23.53 -18.49 -0.52
N CYS A 280 -23.09 -18.86 -1.73
CA CYS A 280 -22.92 -17.93 -2.84
C CYS A 280 -24.25 -17.25 -3.22
N PHE A 281 -25.37 -17.98 -3.17
CA PHE A 281 -26.69 -17.44 -3.51
C PHE A 281 -27.17 -16.34 -2.54
N SER A 282 -26.95 -16.51 -1.24
CA SER A 282 -27.33 -15.47 -0.26
C SER A 282 -26.51 -14.19 -0.40
N CYS A 283 -25.21 -14.31 -0.64
CA CYS A 283 -24.32 -13.18 -0.89
C CYS A 283 -24.62 -12.51 -2.24
N TRP A 284 -25.02 -13.29 -3.24
CA TRP A 284 -25.46 -12.81 -4.54
C TRP A 284 -26.71 -11.94 -4.43
N ASN A 285 -27.72 -12.34 -3.65
CA ASN A 285 -28.93 -11.54 -3.47
C ASN A 285 -28.64 -10.19 -2.79
N ILE A 286 -27.81 -10.20 -1.74
CA ILE A 286 -27.35 -8.98 -1.05
C ILE A 286 -26.63 -8.04 -2.02
N TYR A 287 -25.75 -8.62 -2.85
CA TYR A 287 -25.03 -7.89 -3.89
C TYR A 287 -25.97 -7.32 -4.97
N GLN A 288 -26.94 -8.09 -5.47
CA GLN A 288 -27.91 -7.63 -6.48
C GLN A 288 -28.75 -6.46 -5.96
N GLN A 289 -29.27 -6.56 -4.73
CA GLN A 289 -30.02 -5.46 -4.11
C GLN A 289 -29.18 -4.19 -3.97
N ALA A 290 -27.91 -4.33 -3.57
CA ALA A 290 -26.99 -3.20 -3.50
C ALA A 290 -26.71 -2.60 -4.88
N GLN A 291 -26.56 -3.44 -5.91
CA GLN A 291 -26.32 -2.99 -7.29
C GLN A 291 -27.52 -2.24 -7.87
N GLU A 292 -28.75 -2.69 -7.64
CA GLU A 292 -29.97 -1.99 -8.06
C GLU A 292 -30.07 -0.59 -7.44
N GLN A 293 -29.73 -0.46 -6.16
CA GLN A 293 -29.70 0.85 -5.48
C GLN A 293 -28.61 1.76 -6.08
N ILE A 294 -27.43 1.22 -6.36
CA ILE A 294 -26.33 1.96 -6.99
C ILE A 294 -26.74 2.42 -8.40
N ASP A 295 -27.40 1.57 -9.17
CA ASP A 295 -27.85 1.87 -10.53
C ASP A 295 -28.94 2.95 -10.52
N SER A 296 -29.88 2.89 -9.57
CA SER A 296 -30.87 3.96 -9.35
C SER A 296 -30.20 5.31 -9.08
N LEU A 297 -29.21 5.35 -8.17
CA LEU A 297 -28.48 6.58 -7.85
C LEU A 297 -27.67 7.10 -9.04
N ASN A 298 -27.07 6.21 -9.83
CA ASN A 298 -26.37 6.58 -11.06
C ASN A 298 -27.33 7.16 -12.11
N ASN A 299 -28.53 6.62 -12.25
CA ASN A 299 -29.55 7.15 -13.15
C ASN A 299 -30.02 8.54 -12.73
N GLU A 300 -30.20 8.79 -11.43
CA GLU A 300 -30.51 10.12 -10.92
C GLU A 300 -29.40 11.13 -11.24
N ILE A 301 -28.12 10.73 -11.09
CA ILE A 301 -26.96 11.56 -11.49
C ILE A 301 -26.99 11.87 -12.99
N LEU A 302 -27.39 10.89 -13.83
CA LEU A 302 -27.45 11.06 -15.28
C LEU A 302 -28.61 11.98 -15.70
N GLN A 303 -29.81 11.80 -15.14
CA GLN A 303 -30.98 12.64 -15.46
C GLN A 303 -30.70 14.12 -15.16
N TRP A 304 -30.07 14.40 -14.02
CA TRP A 304 -29.69 15.76 -13.64
C TRP A 304 -28.68 16.41 -14.61
N LYS A 305 -27.93 15.63 -15.40
CA LYS A 305 -27.03 16.18 -16.43
C LYS A 305 -27.75 16.64 -17.68
N ASP A 306 -28.96 16.13 -17.93
CA ASP A 306 -29.74 16.46 -19.13
C ASP A 306 -30.71 17.61 -18.90
N ASP A 307 -31.19 17.82 -17.67
CA ASP A 307 -32.05 18.96 -17.32
C ASP A 307 -31.31 20.32 -17.43
N ASP A 308 -30.01 20.35 -17.10
CA ASP A 308 -29.14 21.54 -17.21
C ASP A 308 -28.87 21.99 -18.66
N LYS A 309 -29.29 21.23 -19.68
CA LYS A 309 -29.16 21.65 -21.10
C LYS A 309 -30.34 22.49 -21.58
N ASN A 310 -31.39 22.63 -20.77
CA ASN A 310 -32.62 23.31 -21.12
C ASN A 310 -32.85 24.65 -20.39
N ASP A 311 -31.90 25.07 -19.53
CA ASP A 311 -31.83 26.38 -18.87
C ASP A 311 -30.63 27.20 -19.40
#